data_AF-A0A4S4K8W2-F1
#
_entry.id   AF-A0A4S4K8W2-F1
#
_cell.length_a   1.000
_cell.length_b   1.000
_cell.length_c   1.000
_cell.angle_alpha   90.00
_cell.angle_beta   90.00
_cell.angle_gamma   90.00
#
_symmetry.space_group_name_H-M   'P 1'
#
loop_
_entity.id
_entity.type
_entity.pdbx_description
1 polymer ?
#
loop_
_entity_poly.entity_id
_entity_poly.type
_entity_poly.pdbx_seq_one_letter_code
_entity_poly.pdbx_strand_id
1 'polypeptide(L)'
;MQTVNIEEQEETFYVQDVQGKGKGILAARPIRRGEFLFSEPPLFTLPPSPTNSTILGSLAKCTREEQRQYFALANSYKTRLLPALAIFETNFLLLGNGNLQVERKQDTAGIFLLASRFNSSCTPNVSKSWDELRNVMVFRTLRDIEEGEQLCFNYCGVLATKAERRRELLDEFGFECTCSACQLEGEEALESDKRRSAIARLFEEVGGCGNEPTLGIRKIKLALRMLKEESLVHYEASFCYDAFQFCVLVSDFPNAKAWIRRAWEVSCYTSGPDSNAARMFKMYWANPRSHQLAGTLPKTTLSGPDL
;
A
#
# COMPACT_ATOMS: atom_id res chain seq x y z
N MET A 1 23.45 -0.30 5.05
CA MET A 1 22.97 -0.03 3.68
C MET A 1 22.85 -1.40 3.04
N GLN A 2 21.65 -1.98 2.95
CA GLN A 2 21.45 -3.26 2.27
C GLN A 2 20.89 -2.95 0.89
N THR A 3 21.79 -2.57 -0.02
CA THR A 3 21.59 -2.87 -1.44
C THR A 3 21.55 -4.38 -1.53
N VAL A 4 20.42 -4.95 -1.95
CA VAL A 4 20.26 -6.40 -2.00
C VAL A 4 21.33 -6.97 -2.93
N ASN A 5 22.18 -7.85 -2.40
CA ASN A 5 23.11 -8.62 -3.22
C ASN A 5 22.25 -9.48 -4.16
N ILE A 6 22.59 -9.54 -5.46
CA ILE A 6 21.83 -10.31 -6.45
C ILE A 6 21.65 -11.77 -5.99
N GLU A 7 22.66 -12.33 -5.32
CA GLU A 7 22.60 -13.68 -4.73
C GLU A 7 21.58 -13.77 -3.58
N GLU A 8 21.57 -12.83 -2.63
CA GLU A 8 20.57 -12.78 -1.54
C GLU A 8 19.15 -12.53 -2.07
N GLN A 9 19.03 -11.82 -3.21
CA GLN A 9 17.78 -11.61 -3.90
C GLN A 9 17.24 -12.94 -4.43
N GLU A 10 18.04 -13.66 -5.22
CA GLU A 10 17.66 -14.93 -5.86
C GLU A 10 17.36 -16.04 -4.84
N GLU A 11 17.97 -16.00 -3.65
CA GLU A 11 17.62 -16.89 -2.53
C GLU A 11 16.25 -16.61 -1.90
N THR A 12 15.69 -15.40 -2.09
CA THR A 12 14.39 -15.02 -1.51
C THR A 12 13.27 -14.97 -2.55
N PHE A 13 13.54 -14.43 -3.73
CA PHE A 13 12.59 -14.35 -4.84
C PHE A 13 13.31 -14.26 -6.19
N TYR A 14 12.62 -14.65 -7.26
CA TYR A 14 13.15 -14.57 -8.62
C TYR A 14 12.14 -13.96 -9.58
N VAL A 15 12.65 -13.40 -10.67
CA VAL A 15 11.82 -12.87 -11.77
C VAL A 15 11.72 -13.91 -12.86
N GLN A 16 10.50 -14.23 -13.32
CA GLN A 16 10.29 -15.09 -14.48
C GLN A 16 9.16 -14.58 -15.37
N ASP A 17 9.03 -15.17 -16.56
CA ASP A 17 7.87 -14.93 -17.41
C ASP A 17 6.64 -15.65 -16.85
N VAL A 18 5.52 -14.95 -16.82
CA VAL A 18 4.24 -15.42 -16.31
C VAL A 18 3.22 -15.31 -17.43
N GLN A 19 2.60 -16.44 -17.75
CA GLN A 19 1.66 -16.55 -18.86
C GLN A 19 0.55 -15.49 -18.75
N GLY A 20 0.40 -14.68 -19.80
CA GLY A 20 -0.61 -13.62 -19.87
C GLY A 20 -0.33 -12.36 -19.03
N LYS A 21 0.78 -12.30 -18.28
CA LYS A 21 1.14 -11.18 -17.39
C LYS A 21 2.52 -10.58 -17.63
N GLY A 22 3.25 -11.05 -18.65
CA GLY A 22 4.61 -10.59 -18.92
C GLY A 22 5.58 -11.17 -17.90
N LYS A 23 6.30 -10.33 -17.16
CA LYS A 23 7.18 -10.79 -16.07
C LYS A 23 6.45 -10.75 -14.73
N GLY A 24 6.90 -11.58 -13.79
CA GLY A 24 6.39 -11.62 -12.43
C GLY A 24 7.51 -11.95 -11.44
N ILE A 25 7.33 -11.55 -10.20
CA ILE A 25 8.20 -11.91 -9.07
C ILE A 25 7.55 -13.06 -8.30
N LEU A 26 8.30 -14.12 -8.02
CA LEU A 26 7.82 -15.26 -7.22
C LEU A 26 8.78 -15.59 -6.10
N ALA A 27 8.25 -16.10 -5.00
CA ALA A 27 9.03 -16.50 -3.84
C ALA A 27 9.91 -17.72 -4.16
N ALA A 28 11.19 -17.65 -3.82
CA ALA A 28 12.15 -18.76 -3.97
C ALA A 28 12.13 -19.72 -2.76
N ARG A 29 11.48 -19.30 -1.67
CA ARG A 29 11.32 -20.03 -0.41
C ARG A 29 10.08 -19.52 0.33
N PRO A 30 9.63 -20.17 1.42
CA PRO A 30 8.65 -19.57 2.30
C PRO A 30 9.14 -18.23 2.89
N ILE A 31 8.27 -17.22 2.89
CA ILE A 31 8.57 -15.87 3.39
C ILE A 31 7.55 -15.53 4.48
N ARG A 32 8.04 -15.06 5.64
CA ARG A 32 7.16 -14.76 6.78
C ARG A 32 6.46 -13.43 6.58
N ARG A 33 5.30 -13.25 7.22
CA ARG A 33 4.60 -11.97 7.31
C ARG A 33 5.51 -10.86 7.85
N GLY A 34 5.50 -9.70 7.18
CA GLY A 34 6.25 -8.51 7.56
C GLY A 34 7.74 -8.56 7.23
N GLU A 35 8.20 -9.65 6.61
CA GLU A 35 9.58 -9.80 6.18
C GLU A 35 9.92 -8.72 5.14
N PHE A 36 11.15 -8.21 5.22
CA PHE A 36 11.68 -7.27 4.25
C PHE A 36 12.11 -8.03 3.00
N LEU A 37 11.59 -7.63 1.85
CA LEU A 37 11.99 -8.21 0.57
C LEU A 37 13.21 -7.47 0.03
N PHE A 38 13.03 -6.19 -0.30
CA PHE A 38 14.09 -5.31 -0.79
C PHE A 38 13.66 -3.85 -0.69
N SER A 39 14.61 -2.96 -0.95
CA SER A 39 14.34 -1.56 -1.23
C SER A 39 15.05 -1.14 -2.50
N GLU A 40 14.40 -0.32 -3.32
CA GLU A 40 14.89 0.10 -4.63
C GLU A 40 14.87 1.63 -4.74
N PRO A 41 15.99 2.30 -5.08
CA PRO A 41 15.96 3.71 -5.44
C PRO A 41 15.26 3.89 -6.80
N PRO A 42 14.60 5.03 -7.04
CA PRO A 42 14.03 5.29 -8.36
C PRO A 42 15.16 5.42 -9.39
N LEU A 43 14.96 4.84 -10.58
CA LEU A 43 15.82 5.08 -11.74
C LEU A 43 15.87 6.58 -12.07
N PHE A 44 14.70 7.22 -12.05
CA PHE A 44 14.54 8.67 -12.04
C PHE A 44 13.16 9.02 -11.48
N THR A 45 12.99 10.30 -11.13
CA THR A 45 11.75 10.85 -10.59
C THR A 45 11.26 12.02 -11.45
N LEU A 46 9.95 12.10 -11.68
CA LEU A 46 9.30 13.16 -12.47
C LEU A 46 7.96 13.55 -11.83
N PRO A 47 7.36 14.70 -12.19
CA PRO A 47 5.94 14.94 -11.94
C PRO A 47 5.09 13.84 -12.61
N PRO A 48 3.84 13.60 -12.17
CA PRO A 48 3.04 12.44 -12.59
C PRO A 48 2.57 12.52 -14.04
N SER A 49 2.62 13.70 -14.66
CA SER A 49 2.24 13.91 -16.06
C SER A 49 3.42 14.49 -16.86
N PRO A 50 4.51 13.73 -17.03
CA PRO A 50 5.67 14.19 -17.79
C PRO A 50 5.39 14.13 -19.30
N THR A 51 6.22 14.81 -20.09
CA THR A 51 6.23 14.62 -21.55
C THR A 51 7.19 13.50 -21.94
N ASN A 52 7.00 12.90 -23.12
CA ASN A 52 7.94 11.94 -23.68
C ASN A 52 9.38 12.49 -23.74
N SER A 53 9.54 13.77 -24.08
CA SER A 53 10.85 14.44 -24.13
C SER A 53 11.50 14.57 -22.74
N THR A 54 10.71 14.86 -21.70
CA THR A 54 11.19 14.95 -20.32
C THR A 54 11.71 13.58 -19.83
N ILE A 55 11.01 12.51 -20.19
CA ILE A 55 11.42 11.14 -19.87
C ILE A 55 12.72 10.78 -20.59
N LEU A 56 12.81 11.04 -21.91
CA LEU A 56 14.04 10.80 -22.67
C LEU A 56 15.23 11.60 -22.12
N GLY A 57 15.01 12.84 -21.69
CA GLY A 57 16.03 13.65 -21.04
C GLY A 57 16.51 13.09 -19.70
N SER A 58 15.65 12.37 -18.98
CA SER A 58 16.02 11.66 -17.73
C SER A 58 16.76 10.36 -18.04
N LEU A 59 16.29 9.58 -19.01
CA LEU A 59 16.95 8.36 -19.50
C LEU A 59 18.35 8.62 -20.06
N ALA A 60 18.56 9.77 -20.71
CA ALA A 60 19.87 10.15 -21.23
C ALA A 60 20.95 10.31 -20.13
N LYS A 61 20.54 10.49 -18.87
CA LYS A 61 21.44 10.54 -17.70
C LYS A 61 21.70 9.15 -17.10
N CYS A 62 20.94 8.13 -17.52
CA CYS A 62 21.08 6.75 -17.08
C CYS A 62 22.09 6.00 -17.96
N THR A 63 22.62 4.90 -17.45
CA THR A 63 23.49 3.98 -18.20
C THR A 63 22.75 3.34 -19.39
N ARG A 64 23.50 2.81 -20.36
CA ARG A 64 22.91 2.10 -21.51
C ARG A 64 22.11 0.87 -21.09
N GLU A 65 22.54 0.16 -20.05
CA GLU A 65 21.82 -1.01 -19.56
C GLU A 65 20.50 -0.61 -18.89
N GLU A 66 20.50 0.43 -18.04
CA GLU A 66 19.28 0.95 -17.43
C GLU A 66 18.28 1.44 -18.49
N GLN A 67 18.76 2.12 -19.54
CA GLN A 67 17.92 2.52 -20.67
C GLN A 67 17.31 1.28 -21.36
N ARG A 68 18.11 0.23 -21.59
CA ARG A 68 17.61 -1.03 -22.17
C ARG A 68 16.56 -1.69 -21.27
N GLN A 69 16.80 -1.73 -19.96
CA GLN A 69 15.87 -2.29 -18.97
C GLN A 69 14.57 -1.49 -18.91
N TYR A 70 14.62 -0.16 -18.99
CA TYR A 70 13.46 0.70 -19.09
C TYR A 70 12.61 0.37 -20.31
N PHE A 71 13.23 0.30 -21.50
CA PHE A 71 12.51 -0.04 -22.74
C PHE A 71 12.02 -1.50 -22.80
N ALA A 72 12.43 -2.34 -21.84
CA ALA A 72 11.94 -3.70 -21.64
C ALA A 72 10.86 -3.81 -20.54
N LEU A 73 10.42 -2.70 -19.95
CA LEU A 73 9.26 -2.66 -19.05
C LEU A 73 7.95 -2.82 -19.82
N ALA A 74 6.86 -3.07 -19.09
CA ALA A 74 5.53 -3.24 -19.70
C ALA A 74 5.06 -1.95 -20.40
N ASN A 75 4.33 -2.09 -21.50
CA ASN A 75 3.68 -0.97 -22.18
C ASN A 75 2.22 -1.35 -22.46
N SER A 76 1.30 -0.88 -21.60
CA SER A 76 -0.14 -1.13 -21.72
C SER A 76 -0.84 -0.17 -22.71
N TYR A 77 -0.18 0.92 -23.09
CA TYR A 77 -0.71 1.88 -24.07
C TYR A 77 -0.37 1.51 -25.52
N LYS A 78 0.50 0.52 -25.76
CA LYS A 78 0.93 0.06 -27.10
C LYS A 78 1.38 1.25 -27.97
N THR A 79 0.67 1.51 -29.06
CA THR A 79 0.93 2.61 -30.01
C THR A 79 0.06 3.85 -29.75
N ARG A 80 -0.77 3.87 -28.69
CA ARG A 80 -1.62 5.02 -28.34
C ARG A 80 -0.80 6.22 -27.84
N LEU A 81 0.37 5.96 -27.27
CA LEU A 81 1.31 6.96 -26.77
C LEU A 81 2.70 6.72 -27.36
N LEU A 82 3.56 7.74 -27.30
CA LEU A 82 4.97 7.58 -27.64
C LEU A 82 5.65 6.59 -26.67
N PRO A 83 6.60 5.75 -27.12
CA PRO A 83 7.06 4.60 -26.35
C PRO A 83 7.59 4.92 -24.95
N ALA A 84 8.38 5.99 -24.79
CA ALA A 84 8.95 6.33 -23.49
C ALA A 84 7.86 6.79 -22.51
N LEU A 85 6.89 7.59 -22.97
CA LEU A 85 5.74 7.99 -22.18
C LEU A 85 4.82 6.80 -21.85
N ALA A 86 4.53 5.94 -22.83
CA ALA A 86 3.68 4.77 -22.67
C ALA A 86 4.18 3.83 -21.56
N ILE A 87 5.50 3.58 -21.55
CA ILE A 87 6.17 2.80 -20.51
C ILE A 87 6.10 3.51 -19.16
N PHE A 88 6.31 4.83 -19.13
CA PHE A 88 6.23 5.59 -17.88
C PHE A 88 4.85 5.45 -17.25
N GLU A 89 3.78 5.77 -18.00
CA GLU A 89 2.39 5.70 -17.56
C GLU A 89 2.00 4.30 -17.04
N THR A 90 2.57 3.25 -17.64
CA THR A 90 2.30 1.86 -17.24
C THR A 90 2.99 1.48 -15.92
N ASN A 91 4.12 2.08 -15.58
CA ASN A 91 5.05 1.54 -14.58
C ASN A 91 5.40 2.49 -13.43
N PHE A 92 5.02 3.78 -13.50
CA PHE A 92 5.38 4.72 -12.46
C PHE A 92 4.71 4.37 -11.12
N LEU A 93 5.42 4.65 -10.03
CA LEU A 93 4.88 4.57 -8.67
C LEU A 93 4.95 5.95 -8.04
N LEU A 94 3.86 6.35 -7.37
CA LEU A 94 3.84 7.59 -6.60
C LEU A 94 4.78 7.50 -5.39
N LEU A 95 5.60 8.54 -5.22
CA LEU A 95 6.55 8.72 -4.15
C LEU A 95 5.86 9.51 -3.04
N GLY A 96 5.16 8.77 -2.18
CA GLY A 96 4.44 9.35 -1.06
C GLY A 96 3.88 8.26 -0.17
N ASN A 97 3.86 8.53 1.12
CA ASN A 97 3.06 7.74 2.04
C ASN A 97 1.62 8.23 1.83
N GLY A 98 0.72 7.36 1.36
CA GLY A 98 -0.70 7.66 1.08
C GLY A 98 -1.54 8.16 2.28
N ASN A 99 -0.91 8.83 3.24
CA ASN A 99 -1.55 9.66 4.24
C ASN A 99 -2.21 10.85 3.53
N LEU A 100 -3.51 10.70 3.29
CA LEU A 100 -4.43 11.69 2.72
C LEU A 100 -4.53 13.02 3.51
N GLN A 101 -3.63 13.32 4.46
CA GLN A 101 -3.72 14.48 5.35
C GLN A 101 -2.42 15.26 5.58
N VAL A 102 -1.31 14.92 4.91
CA VAL A 102 -0.15 15.82 4.87
C VAL A 102 -0.21 16.55 3.54
N GLU A 103 -0.19 17.88 3.60
CA GLU A 103 -0.24 18.81 2.46
C GLU A 103 0.39 18.19 1.21
N ARG A 104 -0.37 18.19 0.10
CA ARG A 104 0.02 17.65 -1.21
C ARG A 104 1.26 18.38 -1.72
N LYS A 105 2.43 18.03 -1.19
CA LYS A 105 3.71 18.22 -1.85
C LYS A 105 3.53 17.57 -3.21
N GLN A 106 3.76 18.32 -4.29
CA GLN A 106 3.52 17.88 -5.67
C GLN A 106 3.83 16.39 -5.81
N ASP A 107 2.78 15.61 -6.13
CA ASP A 107 2.89 14.17 -6.25
C ASP A 107 4.08 13.88 -7.16
N THR A 108 5.12 13.23 -6.63
CA THR A 108 6.28 12.86 -7.43
C THR A 108 6.11 11.41 -7.82
N ALA A 109 6.41 11.07 -9.06
CA ALA A 109 6.36 9.71 -9.58
C ALA A 109 7.79 9.22 -9.85
N GLY A 110 8.05 7.95 -9.57
CA GLY A 110 9.33 7.30 -9.83
C GLY A 110 9.18 6.03 -10.66
N ILE A 111 10.23 5.70 -11.42
CA ILE A 111 10.35 4.43 -12.14
C ILE A 111 11.31 3.52 -11.39
N PHE A 112 10.94 2.25 -11.26
CA PHE A 112 11.65 1.25 -10.46
C PHE A 112 11.74 -0.04 -11.26
N LEU A 113 12.94 -0.38 -11.76
CA LEU A 113 13.11 -1.42 -12.77
C LEU A 113 12.71 -2.81 -12.29
N LEU A 114 13.01 -3.14 -11.03
CA LEU A 114 12.61 -4.41 -10.41
C LEU A 114 11.17 -4.34 -9.92
N ALA A 115 10.76 -3.26 -9.25
CA ALA A 115 9.39 -3.15 -8.75
C ALA A 115 8.32 -3.12 -9.87
N SER A 116 8.66 -2.64 -11.07
CA SER A 116 7.80 -2.74 -12.25
C SER A 116 7.58 -4.18 -12.74
N ARG A 117 8.22 -5.18 -12.12
CA ARG A 117 8.00 -6.62 -12.39
C ARG A 117 7.02 -7.28 -11.43
N PHE A 118 6.58 -6.60 -10.38
CA PHE A 118 5.44 -7.10 -9.60
C PHE A 118 4.21 -7.20 -10.51
N ASN A 119 3.29 -8.09 -10.16
CA ASN A 119 1.96 -8.13 -10.78
C ASN A 119 0.91 -7.60 -9.79
N SER A 120 -0.31 -7.40 -10.28
CA SER A 120 -1.42 -6.92 -9.47
C SER A 120 -2.22 -8.05 -8.83
N SER A 121 -2.68 -7.82 -7.60
CA SER A 121 -3.73 -8.60 -6.94
C SER A 121 -4.69 -7.67 -6.18
N CYS A 122 -5.99 -7.95 -6.21
CA CYS A 122 -7.00 -7.26 -5.38
C CYS A 122 -7.00 -7.73 -3.91
N THR A 123 -6.16 -8.72 -3.60
CA THR A 123 -5.81 -9.24 -2.27
C THR A 123 -4.27 -9.37 -2.22
N PRO A 124 -3.54 -8.23 -2.23
CA PRO A 124 -2.09 -8.22 -2.37
C PRO A 124 -1.39 -8.87 -1.17
N ASN A 125 -0.26 -9.53 -1.43
CA ASN A 125 0.61 -10.13 -0.42
C ASN A 125 1.89 -9.32 -0.19
N VAL A 126 2.11 -8.25 -0.96
CA VAL A 126 3.23 -7.31 -0.79
C VAL A 126 2.72 -5.88 -0.65
N SER A 127 3.27 -5.15 0.32
CA SER A 127 3.14 -3.70 0.44
C SER A 127 4.28 -2.97 -0.23
N LYS A 128 4.02 -1.74 -0.65
CA LYS A 128 5.01 -0.77 -1.08
C LYS A 128 4.88 0.50 -0.23
N SER A 129 6.00 1.06 0.18
CA SER A 129 6.04 2.30 0.98
C SER A 129 7.26 3.13 0.64
N TRP A 130 7.11 4.45 0.59
CA TRP A 130 8.18 5.36 0.24
C TRP A 130 8.95 5.81 1.50
N ASP A 131 10.24 5.48 1.55
CA ASP A 131 11.15 5.98 2.59
C ASP A 131 11.79 7.28 2.11
N GLU A 132 11.18 8.41 2.49
CA GLU A 132 11.62 9.75 2.12
C GLU A 132 13.06 10.07 2.58
N LEU A 133 13.49 9.52 3.72
CA LEU A 133 14.81 9.81 4.28
C LEU A 133 15.90 9.09 3.50
N ARG A 134 15.62 7.87 3.04
CA ARG A 134 16.55 7.04 2.27
C ARG A 134 16.38 7.20 0.76
N ASN A 135 15.32 7.86 0.30
CA ASN A 135 14.95 8.04 -1.10
C ASN A 135 14.81 6.69 -1.85
N VAL A 136 14.12 5.73 -1.23
CA VAL A 136 13.88 4.39 -1.78
C VAL A 136 12.44 3.92 -1.57
N MET A 137 11.94 3.09 -2.49
CA MET A 137 10.72 2.34 -2.29
C MET A 137 11.04 1.06 -1.52
N VAL A 138 10.31 0.79 -0.43
CA VAL A 138 10.49 -0.37 0.45
C VAL A 138 9.34 -1.35 0.23
N PHE A 139 9.70 -2.63 0.04
CA PHE A 139 8.75 -3.73 -0.17
C PHE A 139 8.79 -4.74 0.98
N ARG A 140 7.61 -5.09 1.51
CA ARG A 140 7.44 -6.04 2.62
C ARG A 140 6.26 -6.96 2.38
N THR A 141 6.30 -8.15 2.95
CA THR A 141 5.18 -9.10 2.87
C THR A 141 4.06 -8.74 3.85
N LEU A 142 2.81 -8.91 3.42
CA LEU A 142 1.60 -8.62 4.20
C LEU A 142 1.05 -9.84 4.96
N ARG A 143 1.48 -11.04 4.55
CA ARG A 143 1.15 -12.34 5.13
C ARG A 143 2.29 -13.32 4.88
N ASP A 144 2.18 -14.52 5.42
CA ASP A 144 3.06 -15.62 5.05
C ASP A 144 2.84 -15.98 3.57
N ILE A 145 3.93 -16.31 2.89
CA ILE A 145 3.99 -16.59 1.46
C ILE A 145 4.65 -17.94 1.26
N GLU A 146 4.05 -18.80 0.45
CA GLU A 146 4.59 -20.11 0.11
C GLU A 146 5.66 -20.02 -0.97
N GLU A 147 6.57 -21.00 -1.02
CA GLU A 147 7.53 -21.13 -2.12
C GLU A 147 6.80 -21.26 -3.46
N GLY A 148 7.28 -20.56 -4.49
CA GLY A 148 6.66 -20.52 -5.80
C GLY A 148 5.40 -19.65 -5.88
N GLU A 149 4.94 -19.03 -4.77
CA GLU A 149 3.82 -18.10 -4.81
C GLU A 149 4.23 -16.77 -5.46
N GLN A 150 3.36 -16.20 -6.29
CA GLN A 150 3.61 -14.91 -6.92
C GLN A 150 3.49 -13.77 -5.91
N LEU A 151 4.49 -12.89 -5.89
CA LEU A 151 4.47 -11.65 -5.13
C LEU A 151 3.73 -10.57 -5.91
N CYS A 152 2.72 -9.95 -5.29
CA CYS A 152 1.83 -8.97 -5.90
C CYS A 152 1.53 -7.82 -4.95
N PHE A 153 1.56 -6.59 -5.47
CA PHE A 153 0.94 -5.43 -4.82
C PHE A 153 -0.29 -4.97 -5.61
N ASN A 154 -1.12 -4.08 -5.07
CA ASN A 154 -2.36 -3.66 -5.72
C ASN A 154 -2.17 -2.45 -6.67
N TYR A 155 -2.82 -2.49 -7.84
CA TYR A 155 -2.74 -1.45 -8.90
C TYR A 155 -4.00 -0.58 -9.01
N CYS A 156 -5.12 -0.99 -8.40
CA CYS A 156 -6.43 -0.38 -8.60
C CYS A 156 -7.05 0.14 -7.30
N GLY A 157 -8.28 0.66 -7.31
CA GLY A 157 -9.03 0.92 -6.08
C GLY A 157 -9.38 -0.37 -5.33
N VAL A 158 -8.57 -0.79 -4.33
CA VAL A 158 -8.78 -2.09 -3.66
C VAL A 158 -10.13 -2.21 -2.95
N LEU A 159 -10.75 -1.09 -2.55
CA LEU A 159 -12.09 -1.06 -1.95
C LEU A 159 -13.23 -0.83 -2.97
N ALA A 160 -12.94 -0.70 -4.26
CA ALA A 160 -13.96 -0.63 -5.31
C ALA A 160 -14.62 -2.00 -5.51
N THR A 161 -15.74 -2.07 -6.24
CA THR A 161 -16.43 -3.33 -6.57
C THR A 161 -15.63 -4.20 -7.54
N LYS A 162 -15.94 -5.50 -7.65
CA LYS A 162 -15.29 -6.44 -8.58
C LYS A 162 -15.35 -5.92 -10.02
N ALA A 163 -16.49 -5.38 -10.42
CA ALA A 163 -16.69 -4.82 -11.76
C ALA A 163 -15.79 -3.60 -11.99
N GLU A 164 -15.73 -2.67 -11.04
CA GLU A 164 -14.88 -1.48 -11.13
C GLU A 164 -13.40 -1.84 -11.16
N ARG A 165 -12.94 -2.72 -10.26
CA ARG A 165 -11.55 -3.19 -10.23
C ARG A 165 -11.14 -3.86 -11.53
N ARG A 166 -11.99 -4.74 -12.09
CA ARG A 166 -11.69 -5.40 -13.37
C ARG A 166 -11.66 -4.41 -14.53
N ARG A 167 -12.59 -3.45 -14.56
CA ARG A 167 -12.61 -2.41 -15.58
C ARG A 167 -11.35 -1.53 -15.52
N GLU A 168 -10.99 -1.02 -14.34
CA GLU A 168 -9.78 -0.21 -14.16
C GLU A 168 -8.52 -0.94 -14.60
N LEU A 169 -8.36 -2.21 -14.20
CA LEU A 169 -7.21 -3.01 -14.59
C LEU A 169 -7.18 -3.33 -16.10
N LEU A 170 -8.35 -3.51 -16.72
CA LEU A 170 -8.44 -3.73 -18.16
C LEU A 170 -8.12 -2.46 -18.95
N ASP A 171 -8.69 -1.33 -18.55
CA ASP A 171 -8.58 -0.06 -19.27
C ASP A 171 -7.16 0.52 -19.19
N GLU A 172 -6.57 0.50 -17.99
CA GLU A 172 -5.24 1.09 -17.73
C GLU A 172 -4.09 0.12 -18.03
N PHE A 173 -4.25 -1.16 -17.64
CA PHE A 173 -3.15 -2.14 -17.73
C PHE A 173 -3.35 -3.21 -18.79
N GLY A 174 -4.54 -3.35 -19.36
CA GLY A 174 -4.81 -4.26 -20.48
C GLY A 174 -4.95 -5.73 -20.08
N PHE A 175 -5.28 -6.04 -18.82
CA PHE A 175 -5.46 -7.42 -18.37
C PHE A 175 -6.70 -7.61 -17.49
N GLU A 176 -7.27 -8.83 -17.52
CA GLU A 176 -8.31 -9.24 -16.59
C GLU A 176 -7.71 -9.87 -15.33
N CYS A 177 -8.07 -9.35 -14.16
CA CYS A 177 -7.57 -9.88 -12.90
C CYS A 177 -8.21 -11.22 -12.54
N THR A 178 -7.36 -12.20 -12.22
CA THR A 178 -7.75 -13.56 -11.84
C THR A 178 -7.38 -13.91 -10.40
N CYS A 179 -7.13 -12.90 -9.54
CA CYS A 179 -6.88 -13.13 -8.12
C CYS A 179 -8.11 -13.72 -7.41
N SER A 180 -7.92 -14.27 -6.21
CA SER A 180 -8.99 -14.92 -5.43
C SER A 180 -10.25 -14.04 -5.28
N ALA A 181 -10.09 -12.74 -5.01
CA ALA A 181 -11.22 -11.81 -4.90
C ALA A 181 -11.94 -11.54 -6.23
N CYS A 182 -11.27 -11.66 -7.37
CA CYS A 182 -11.90 -11.53 -8.69
C CYS A 182 -12.46 -12.85 -9.21
N GLN A 183 -12.07 -13.99 -8.62
CA GLN A 183 -12.63 -15.30 -8.93
C GLN A 183 -13.89 -15.63 -8.14
N LEU A 184 -14.24 -14.88 -7.09
CA LEU A 184 -15.53 -15.04 -6.39
C LEU A 184 -16.70 -14.89 -7.37
N GLU A 185 -17.74 -15.72 -7.20
CA GLU A 185 -18.96 -15.73 -8.02
C GLU A 185 -20.22 -15.67 -7.15
N GLY A 186 -21.37 -15.37 -7.77
CA GLY A 186 -22.67 -15.37 -7.09
C GLY A 186 -22.72 -14.50 -5.83
N GLU A 187 -23.26 -15.06 -4.75
CA GLU A 187 -23.45 -14.37 -3.47
C GLU A 187 -22.11 -13.94 -2.83
N GLU A 188 -21.06 -14.74 -2.96
CA GLU A 188 -19.75 -14.41 -2.37
C GLU A 188 -19.15 -13.14 -2.99
N ALA A 189 -19.32 -12.96 -4.30
CA ALA A 189 -18.89 -11.75 -5.00
C ALA A 189 -19.70 -10.52 -4.54
N LEU A 190 -21.02 -10.68 -4.40
CA LEU A 190 -21.91 -9.61 -3.93
C LEU A 190 -21.58 -9.19 -2.49
N GLU A 191 -21.32 -10.15 -1.61
CA GLU A 191 -20.94 -9.88 -0.22
C GLU A 191 -19.56 -9.23 -0.13
N SER A 192 -18.59 -9.63 -0.96
CA SER A 192 -17.29 -8.96 -1.02
C SER A 192 -17.43 -7.50 -1.49
N ASP A 193 -18.25 -7.24 -2.50
CA ASP A 193 -18.50 -5.89 -2.99
C ASP A 193 -19.22 -5.01 -1.95
N LYS A 194 -20.20 -5.57 -1.22
CA LYS A 194 -20.84 -4.89 -0.08
C LYS A 194 -19.83 -4.52 1.00
N ARG A 195 -18.94 -5.45 1.39
CA ARG A 195 -17.91 -5.21 2.41
C ARG A 195 -16.93 -4.13 1.97
N ARG A 196 -16.36 -4.24 0.77
CA ARG A 196 -15.39 -3.27 0.22
C ARG A 196 -15.99 -1.87 0.12
N SER A 197 -17.22 -1.76 -0.39
CA SER A 197 -17.94 -0.48 -0.47
C SER A 197 -18.25 0.11 0.92
N ALA A 198 -18.63 -0.75 1.88
CA ALA A 198 -18.87 -0.32 3.25
C ALA A 198 -17.59 0.17 3.93
N ILE A 199 -16.45 -0.50 3.73
CA ILE A 199 -15.15 -0.05 4.26
C ILE A 199 -14.79 1.32 3.67
N ALA A 200 -14.94 1.52 2.35
CA ALA A 200 -14.66 2.80 1.71
C ALA A 200 -15.49 3.94 2.33
N ARG A 201 -16.80 3.74 2.46
CA ARG A 201 -17.70 4.71 3.11
C ARG A 201 -17.30 4.99 4.57
N LEU A 202 -17.01 3.94 5.35
CA LEU A 202 -16.61 4.10 6.75
C LEU A 202 -15.30 4.89 6.87
N PHE A 203 -14.36 4.69 5.95
CA PHE A 203 -13.09 5.43 5.92
C PHE A 203 -13.31 6.94 5.74
N GLU A 204 -14.27 7.35 4.91
CA GLU A 204 -14.64 8.76 4.73
C GLU A 204 -15.41 9.33 5.93
N GLU A 205 -16.30 8.55 6.52
CA GLU A 205 -17.18 9.01 7.61
C GLU A 205 -16.48 9.09 8.98
N VAL A 206 -15.46 8.27 9.23
CA VAL A 206 -14.83 8.17 10.55
C VAL A 206 -14.24 9.51 10.99
N GLY A 207 -13.56 10.24 10.09
CA GLY A 207 -12.99 11.56 10.42
C GLY A 207 -14.01 12.59 10.93
N GLY A 208 -15.29 12.44 10.57
CA GLY A 208 -16.39 13.30 11.03
C GLY A 208 -16.91 12.97 12.44
N CYS A 209 -16.47 11.88 13.06
CA CYS A 209 -16.99 11.40 14.35
C CYS A 209 -16.33 12.05 15.57
N GLY A 210 -15.63 13.18 15.41
CA GLY A 210 -14.91 13.86 16.49
C GLY A 210 -15.80 14.25 17.69
N ASN A 211 -17.07 14.62 17.44
CA ASN A 211 -18.04 14.95 18.47
C ASN A 211 -18.79 13.72 19.03
N GLU A 212 -18.67 12.56 18.37
CA GLU A 212 -19.29 11.29 18.80
C GLU A 212 -18.25 10.13 18.81
N PRO A 213 -17.23 10.17 19.69
CA PRO A 213 -16.15 9.19 19.69
C PRO A 213 -16.62 7.73 19.79
N THR A 214 -17.69 7.47 20.55
CA THR A 214 -18.29 6.13 20.68
C THR A 214 -18.81 5.59 19.35
N LEU A 215 -19.43 6.44 18.52
CA LEU A 215 -19.87 6.06 17.18
C LEU A 215 -18.66 5.80 16.27
N GLY A 216 -17.65 6.68 16.33
CA GLY A 216 -16.40 6.52 15.59
C GLY A 216 -15.73 5.17 15.87
N ILE A 217 -15.60 4.78 17.14
CA ILE A 217 -15.03 3.48 17.53
C ILE A 217 -15.86 2.30 17.00
N ARG A 218 -17.20 2.37 17.04
CA ARG A 218 -18.07 1.32 16.47
C ARG A 218 -17.88 1.17 14.96
N LYS A 219 -17.79 2.29 14.24
CA LYS A 219 -17.52 2.31 12.79
C LYS A 219 -16.16 1.69 12.48
N ILE A 220 -15.13 2.06 13.24
CA ILE A 220 -13.77 1.50 13.11
C ILE A 220 -13.77 -0.01 13.31
N LYS A 221 -14.36 -0.51 14.40
CA LYS A 221 -14.43 -1.96 14.65
C LYS A 221 -15.14 -2.73 13.55
N LEU A 222 -16.22 -2.17 13.02
CA LEU A 222 -16.93 -2.74 11.88
C LEU A 222 -16.03 -2.79 10.63
N ALA A 223 -15.33 -1.71 10.31
CA ALA A 223 -14.40 -1.65 9.19
C ALA A 223 -13.24 -2.64 9.33
N LEU A 224 -12.63 -2.75 10.52
CA LEU A 224 -11.55 -3.69 10.81
C LEU A 224 -11.97 -5.15 10.64
N ARG A 225 -13.20 -5.49 11.05
CA ARG A 225 -13.76 -6.84 10.83
C ARG A 225 -13.90 -7.14 9.34
N MET A 226 -14.48 -6.21 8.57
CA MET A 226 -14.66 -6.38 7.13
C MET A 226 -13.32 -6.43 6.39
N LEU A 227 -12.31 -5.66 6.81
CA LEU A 227 -10.95 -5.74 6.29
C LEU A 227 -10.34 -7.13 6.51
N LYS A 228 -10.51 -7.71 7.70
CA LYS A 228 -10.05 -9.07 8.01
C LYS A 228 -10.74 -10.11 7.13
N GLU A 229 -12.05 -10.00 6.94
CA GLU A 229 -12.83 -10.89 6.06
C GLU A 229 -12.38 -10.78 4.58
N GLU A 230 -12.00 -9.59 4.13
CA GLU A 230 -11.47 -9.35 2.78
C GLU A 230 -9.96 -9.66 2.64
N SER A 231 -9.30 -10.09 3.71
CA SER A 231 -7.83 -10.26 3.75
C SER A 231 -7.05 -9.01 3.33
N LEU A 232 -7.54 -7.83 3.74
CA LEU A 232 -6.95 -6.52 3.42
C LEU A 232 -6.35 -5.87 4.65
N VAL A 233 -5.15 -5.29 4.47
CA VAL A 233 -4.40 -4.67 5.58
C VAL A 233 -4.12 -3.18 5.39
N HIS A 234 -4.43 -2.63 4.21
CA HIS A 234 -3.97 -1.30 3.77
C HIS A 234 -4.52 -0.14 4.64
N TYR A 235 -5.69 -0.33 5.23
CA TYR A 235 -6.41 0.71 5.99
C TYR A 235 -6.36 0.48 7.50
N GLU A 236 -5.81 -0.65 7.95
CA GLU A 236 -5.88 -1.07 9.35
C GLU A 236 -5.13 -0.10 10.28
N ALA A 237 -3.92 0.32 9.88
CA ALA A 237 -3.14 1.28 10.68
C ALA A 237 -3.84 2.63 10.81
N SER A 238 -4.47 3.12 9.74
CA SER A 238 -5.20 4.38 9.72
C SER A 238 -6.41 4.34 10.65
N PHE A 239 -7.25 3.30 10.54
CA PHE A 239 -8.38 3.13 11.44
C PHE A 239 -7.96 3.01 12.91
N CYS A 240 -6.85 2.31 13.19
CA CYS A 240 -6.32 2.23 14.55
C CYS A 240 -5.81 3.59 15.05
N TYR A 241 -5.26 4.43 14.17
CA TYR A 241 -4.84 5.78 14.51
C TYR A 241 -6.05 6.69 14.79
N ASP A 242 -7.11 6.63 13.98
CA ASP A 242 -8.36 7.37 14.23
C ASP A 242 -8.97 6.97 15.59
N ALA A 243 -8.97 5.68 15.93
CA ALA A 243 -9.44 5.19 17.23
C ALA A 243 -8.58 5.72 18.38
N PHE A 244 -7.26 5.76 18.21
CA PHE A 244 -6.36 6.39 19.16
C PHE A 244 -6.72 7.87 19.38
N GLN A 245 -6.98 8.62 18.30
CA GLN A 245 -7.36 10.04 18.40
C GLN A 245 -8.67 10.22 19.17
N PHE A 246 -9.67 9.36 18.94
CA PHE A 246 -10.92 9.36 19.72
C PHE A 246 -10.69 9.10 21.21
N CYS A 247 -9.86 8.12 21.56
CA CYS A 247 -9.52 7.85 22.96
C CYS A 247 -8.79 9.03 23.60
N VAL A 248 -7.88 9.68 22.87
CA VAL A 248 -7.13 10.85 23.34
C VAL A 248 -8.05 12.05 23.60
N LEU A 249 -9.04 12.31 22.71
CA LEU A 249 -10.03 13.38 22.89
C LEU A 249 -10.71 13.31 24.26
N VAL A 250 -11.14 12.11 24.66
CA VAL A 250 -11.89 11.86 25.91
C VAL A 250 -11.00 11.42 27.08
N SER A 251 -9.69 11.61 26.99
CA SER A 251 -8.72 11.22 28.03
C SER A 251 -8.73 9.73 28.43
N ASP A 252 -9.16 8.84 27.53
CA ASP A 252 -9.09 7.38 27.69
C ASP A 252 -7.72 6.84 27.28
N PHE A 253 -6.69 7.23 28.05
CA PHE A 253 -5.31 6.86 27.75
C PHE A 253 -5.01 5.35 27.77
N PRO A 254 -5.67 4.50 28.60
CA PRO A 254 -5.50 3.05 28.52
C PRO A 254 -5.87 2.49 27.14
N ASN A 255 -7.06 2.81 26.61
CA ASN A 255 -7.46 2.34 25.28
C ASN A 255 -6.70 3.07 24.16
N ALA A 256 -6.32 4.34 24.35
CA ALA A 256 -5.45 5.04 23.42
C ALA A 256 -4.13 4.26 23.22
N LYS A 257 -3.50 3.78 24.31
CA LYS A 257 -2.29 2.95 24.23
C LYS A 257 -2.51 1.64 23.49
N ALA A 258 -3.66 1.00 23.66
CA ALA A 258 -3.98 -0.24 22.96
C ALA A 258 -4.13 -0.01 21.45
N TRP A 259 -4.90 1.02 21.05
CA TRP A 259 -5.12 1.35 19.64
C TRP A 259 -3.85 1.81 18.92
N ILE A 260 -3.04 2.67 19.53
CA ILE A 260 -1.80 3.14 18.90
C ILE A 260 -0.73 2.05 18.82
N ARG A 261 -0.69 1.13 19.79
CA ARG A 261 0.14 -0.07 19.71
C ARG A 261 -0.26 -0.90 18.49
N ARG A 262 -1.56 -1.10 18.25
CA ARG A 262 -2.02 -1.83 17.07
C ARG A 262 -1.64 -1.13 15.78
N ALA A 263 -1.84 0.19 15.69
CA ALA A 263 -1.39 0.99 14.54
C ALA A 263 0.12 0.84 14.30
N TRP A 264 0.93 0.85 15.36
CA TRP A 264 2.37 0.62 15.30
C TRP A 264 2.71 -0.77 14.78
N GLU A 265 2.14 -1.83 15.35
CA GLU A 265 2.35 -3.22 14.90
C GLU A 265 2.03 -3.36 13.40
N VAL A 266 0.92 -2.76 12.96
CA VAL A 266 0.51 -2.77 11.55
C VAL A 266 1.52 -2.07 10.67
N SER A 267 1.91 -0.85 11.04
CA SER A 267 2.91 -0.09 10.29
C SER A 267 4.28 -0.78 10.20
N CYS A 268 4.65 -1.58 11.20
CA CYS A 268 5.92 -2.29 11.22
C CYS A 268 6.01 -3.35 10.12
N TYR A 269 4.92 -4.08 9.85
CA TYR A 269 4.94 -5.07 8.77
C TYR A 269 4.53 -4.48 7.42
N THR A 270 3.73 -3.40 7.35
CA THR A 270 3.36 -2.79 6.06
C THR A 270 4.43 -1.84 5.52
N SER A 271 5.02 -1.00 6.37
CA SER A 271 5.98 0.04 5.94
C SER A 271 7.35 -0.09 6.60
N GLY A 272 7.49 -0.98 7.57
CA GLY A 272 8.72 -1.19 8.32
C GLY A 272 8.77 -0.42 9.63
N PRO A 273 9.53 -0.93 10.63
CA PRO A 273 9.66 -0.31 11.96
C PRO A 273 10.34 1.07 11.92
N ASP A 274 11.09 1.34 10.84
CA ASP A 274 11.78 2.61 10.59
C ASP A 274 10.93 3.64 9.84
N SER A 275 9.72 3.28 9.39
CA SER A 275 8.86 4.21 8.66
C SER A 275 8.45 5.40 9.53
N ASN A 276 8.16 6.54 8.89
CA ASN A 276 7.69 7.75 9.60
C ASN A 276 6.44 7.44 10.44
N ALA A 277 5.50 6.68 9.89
CA ALA A 277 4.31 6.23 10.61
C ALA A 277 4.66 5.39 11.85
N ALA A 278 5.52 4.37 11.70
CA ALA A 278 5.92 3.53 12.83
C ALA A 278 6.63 4.33 13.93
N ARG A 279 7.53 5.26 13.57
CA ARG A 279 8.21 6.12 14.56
C ARG A 279 7.23 7.03 15.29
N MET A 280 6.30 7.65 14.56
CA MET A 280 5.25 8.51 15.12
C MET A 280 4.34 7.72 16.07
N PHE A 281 3.85 6.55 15.65
CA PHE A 281 2.99 5.71 16.49
C PHE A 281 3.75 5.22 17.75
N LYS A 282 5.04 4.90 17.63
CA LYS A 282 5.87 4.52 18.78
C LYS A 282 6.03 5.66 19.80
N MET A 283 6.18 6.90 19.32
CA MET A 283 6.22 8.09 20.19
C MET A 283 4.89 8.27 20.95
N TYR A 284 3.75 8.19 20.24
CA TYR A 284 2.44 8.29 20.87
C TYR A 284 2.11 7.11 21.79
N TRP A 285 2.64 5.92 21.50
CA TRP A 285 2.51 4.78 22.39
C TRP A 285 3.23 5.02 23.73
N ALA A 286 4.43 5.60 23.70
CA ALA A 286 5.15 5.99 24.91
C ALA A 286 4.41 7.05 25.72
N ASN A 287 3.89 8.09 25.05
CA ASN A 287 3.15 9.17 25.70
C ASN A 287 1.93 9.65 24.88
N PRO A 288 0.75 9.03 25.05
CA PRO A 288 -0.48 9.43 24.36
C PRO A 288 -0.91 10.88 24.63
N ARG A 289 -0.53 11.43 25.80
CA ARG A 289 -0.88 12.79 26.22
C ARG A 289 -0.14 13.87 25.42
N SER A 290 0.90 13.50 24.68
CA SER A 290 1.62 14.42 23.80
C SER A 290 0.85 14.80 22.54
N HIS A 291 -0.22 14.07 22.21
CA HIS A 291 -1.03 14.37 21.03
C HIS A 291 -1.89 15.63 21.27
N GLN A 292 -1.95 16.50 20.26
CA GLN A 292 -2.61 17.82 20.33
C GLN A 292 -4.09 17.79 20.73
N LEU A 293 -4.77 16.67 20.49
CA LEU A 293 -6.19 16.48 20.83
C LEU A 293 -6.42 16.03 22.29
N ALA A 294 -5.38 15.91 23.12
CA ALA A 294 -5.52 15.33 24.45
C ALA A 294 -6.45 16.14 25.36
N GLY A 295 -7.52 15.50 25.82
CA GLY A 295 -8.42 16.03 26.85
C GLY A 295 -9.28 17.22 26.41
N THR A 296 -9.57 17.34 25.12
CA THR A 296 -10.46 18.39 24.60
C THR A 296 -11.94 18.11 24.83
N LEU A 297 -12.31 16.86 25.14
CA LEU A 297 -13.68 16.43 25.48
C LEU A 297 -13.79 15.88 26.90
N PRO A 298 -15.00 15.85 27.49
CA PRO A 298 -15.24 15.25 28.80
C PRO A 298 -14.76 13.81 28.89
N LYS A 299 -14.20 13.46 30.05
CA LYS A 299 -13.63 12.15 30.30
C LYS A 299 -14.69 11.06 30.13
N THR A 300 -14.43 10.13 29.22
CA THR A 300 -15.31 8.98 28.91
C THR A 300 -14.43 7.77 28.60
N THR A 301 -14.91 6.56 28.90
CA THR A 301 -14.22 5.31 28.53
C THR A 301 -14.80 4.77 27.24
N LEU A 302 -13.94 4.54 26.24
CA LEU A 302 -14.28 3.92 24.96
C LEU A 302 -13.86 2.44 24.97
N SER A 303 -14.11 1.72 23.88
CA SER A 303 -13.66 0.34 23.73
C SER A 303 -12.31 0.25 23.01
N GLY A 304 -11.41 -0.59 23.52
CA GLY A 304 -10.14 -0.95 22.88
C GLY A 304 -10.29 -1.85 21.64
N PRO A 305 -9.18 -2.18 20.95
CA PRO A 305 -9.18 -3.10 19.82
C PRO A 305 -9.69 -4.49 20.22
N ASP A 306 -10.37 -5.16 19.30
CA ASP A 306 -10.73 -6.57 19.46
C ASP A 306 -9.45 -7.40 19.25
N LEU A 307 -9.12 -8.27 20.21
CA LEU A 307 -7.93 -9.14 20.18
C LEU A 307 -8.04 -10.23 19.09
#